data_AF-A0A0C9ZS64-F1
#
_entry.id   AF-A0A0C9ZS64-F1
#
_cell.length_a   1.000
_cell.length_b   1.000
_cell.length_c   1.000
_cell.angle_alpha   90.00
_cell.angle_beta   90.00
_cell.angle_gamma   90.00
#
_symmetry.space_group_name_H-M   'P 1'
#
loop_
_entity.id
_entity.type
_entity.pdbx_description
1 polymer ?
#
loop_
_entity_poly.entity_id
_entity_poly.type
_entity_poly.pdbx_seq_one_letter_code
_entity_poly.pdbx_strand_id
1 'polypeptide(L)'
;MGRLLPQEVHHVVRLLQGASAHSTHSVTSVSLQCKASPTKESGFRSSQCLGFNKYYPPDYDGEKHKSLNAYRGKHALGDRARKLDKGILITRFELPFNIWCGTCNNHIGMGVRYNAEKKKVGMYYSTPIYSFRCKCHLCDGWFEIQTDPKNTRYVVVSGARQKDEEWNPEENGGFAIHDTENNSATTDPLIALEKSTDAHKHLTNVQIPRLESLQDLSDHYNNDPYARSAIVRKHFRAEKRVEAAKRADDDRIKGRYGLPETLKLVEDSDEARNEAREEWERGRRHLEEQSSIRKARLSSSAGPNPAASLRERVLGNMYNSKLVEKRVRKLGVR
;
A
#
# COMPACT_ATOMS: atom_id res chain seq x y z
N MET A 1 -45.45 -55.82 -24.94
CA MET A 1 -45.24 -55.22 -26.26
C MET A 1 -45.43 -53.72 -26.14
N GLY A 2 -44.46 -52.94 -26.61
CA GLY A 2 -44.45 -51.49 -26.48
C GLY A 2 -43.01 -50.97 -26.48
N ARG A 3 -42.36 -51.01 -27.64
CA ARG A 3 -41.10 -50.29 -27.90
C ARG A 3 -41.44 -48.83 -28.12
N LEU A 4 -40.65 -47.90 -27.59
CA LEU A 4 -40.25 -46.67 -28.26
C LEU A 4 -38.93 -46.19 -27.64
N LEU A 5 -37.95 -45.93 -28.51
CA LEU A 5 -36.62 -45.35 -28.25
C LEU A 5 -36.58 -43.94 -28.90
N PRO A 6 -35.51 -43.14 -28.68
CA PRO A 6 -35.56 -41.69 -28.42
C PRO A 6 -34.90 -40.83 -29.52
N GLN A 7 -34.91 -39.49 -29.33
CA GLN A 7 -34.00 -38.41 -29.80
C GLN A 7 -34.82 -37.09 -29.75
N GLU A 8 -34.34 -35.86 -29.49
CA GLU A 8 -33.02 -35.23 -29.41
C GLU A 8 -33.18 -33.84 -28.72
N VAL A 9 -32.07 -33.29 -28.21
CA VAL A 9 -31.96 -32.04 -27.43
C VAL A 9 -31.16 -31.04 -28.27
N HIS A 10 -31.58 -29.78 -28.47
CA HIS A 10 -30.66 -28.68 -28.88
C HIS A 10 -31.16 -27.26 -28.50
N HIS A 11 -30.33 -26.55 -27.70
CA HIS A 11 -30.01 -25.09 -27.60
C HIS A 11 -31.13 -24.01 -27.61
N VAL A 12 -31.31 -23.15 -26.58
CA VAL A 12 -30.46 -22.08 -25.98
C VAL A 12 -30.41 -20.75 -26.78
N VAL A 13 -31.10 -19.74 -26.22
CA VAL A 13 -30.78 -18.30 -26.07
C VAL A 13 -30.68 -17.40 -27.31
N ARG A 14 -31.54 -16.37 -27.36
CA ARG A 14 -31.30 -15.10 -28.06
C ARG A 14 -31.83 -13.93 -27.22
N LEU A 15 -30.90 -13.14 -26.68
CA LEU A 15 -31.16 -11.92 -25.91
C LEU A 15 -30.83 -10.70 -26.78
N LEU A 16 -31.80 -9.78 -26.78
CA LEU A 16 -31.84 -8.33 -26.99
C LEU A 16 -30.64 -7.61 -27.65
N GLN A 17 -31.00 -6.89 -28.71
CA GLN A 17 -30.20 -5.91 -29.45
C GLN A 17 -30.14 -4.57 -28.69
N GLY A 18 -28.94 -3.99 -28.63
CA GLY A 18 -28.67 -2.62 -28.21
C GLY A 18 -28.01 -1.83 -29.34
N ALA A 19 -28.45 -0.60 -29.52
CA ALA A 19 -28.13 0.36 -30.57
C ALA A 19 -26.68 0.87 -30.56
N SER A 20 -26.16 1.34 -31.72
CA SER A 20 -25.44 2.63 -31.84
C SER A 20 -25.03 2.96 -33.29
N ALA A 21 -25.50 4.14 -33.73
CA ALA A 21 -24.88 5.17 -34.58
C ALA A 21 -24.06 4.81 -35.84
N HIS A 22 -24.62 5.17 -37.00
CA HIS A 22 -23.88 5.49 -38.21
C HIS A 22 -23.38 6.95 -38.15
N SER A 23 -22.07 7.15 -38.24
CA SER A 23 -21.44 8.44 -38.52
C SER A 23 -20.58 8.29 -39.77
N THR A 24 -20.89 9.12 -40.77
CA THR A 24 -20.24 9.24 -42.07
C THR A 24 -18.99 10.10 -41.96
N HIS A 25 -17.82 9.55 -42.27
CA HIS A 25 -16.67 10.37 -42.65
C HIS A 25 -15.87 9.71 -43.79
N SER A 26 -15.95 10.36 -44.95
CA SER A 26 -15.04 10.24 -46.07
C SER A 26 -13.65 10.72 -45.66
N VAL A 27 -12.61 9.89 -45.82
CA VAL A 27 -11.23 10.37 -45.79
C VAL A 27 -10.43 9.71 -46.90
N THR A 28 -9.86 10.59 -47.70
CA THR A 28 -8.96 10.41 -48.84
C THR A 28 -7.76 9.53 -48.52
N SER A 29 -7.49 8.57 -49.40
CA SER A 29 -6.29 7.74 -49.38
C SER A 29 -5.06 8.55 -49.80
N VAL A 30 -4.18 8.86 -48.85
CA VAL A 30 -2.80 9.28 -49.15
C VAL A 30 -1.89 8.06 -49.01
N SER A 31 -1.49 7.51 -50.15
CA SER A 31 -0.57 6.40 -50.25
C SER A 31 0.85 6.86 -49.89
N LEU A 32 1.30 6.61 -48.66
CA LEU A 32 2.73 6.68 -48.33
C LEU A 32 3.41 5.38 -48.78
N GLN A 33 4.25 5.49 -49.81
CA GLN A 33 5.18 4.44 -50.22
C GLN A 33 6.38 4.42 -49.26
N CYS A 34 6.39 3.47 -48.33
CA CYS A 34 7.61 3.06 -47.63
C CYS A 34 8.46 2.19 -48.56
N LYS A 35 9.58 2.72 -49.05
CA LYS A 35 10.66 1.95 -49.68
C LYS A 35 11.42 1.20 -48.60
N ALA A 36 11.27 -0.12 -48.54
CA ALA A 36 12.17 -1.02 -47.80
C ALA A 36 13.13 -1.67 -48.81
N SER A 37 14.43 -1.57 -48.52
CA SER A 37 15.53 -2.15 -49.28
C SER A 37 15.58 -3.69 -49.14
N PRO A 38 16.05 -4.43 -50.15
CA PRO A 38 16.00 -5.88 -50.15
C PRO A 38 17.24 -6.48 -49.48
N THR A 39 17.06 -7.16 -48.35
CA THR A 39 18.08 -8.07 -47.83
C THR A 39 17.60 -9.50 -47.90
N LYS A 40 18.22 -10.23 -48.84
CA LYS A 40 18.40 -11.69 -48.94
C LYS A 40 17.14 -12.54 -48.80
N GLU A 41 16.66 -12.96 -49.96
CA GLU A 41 15.65 -13.98 -50.20
C GLU A 41 15.96 -15.29 -49.46
N SER A 42 15.18 -15.58 -48.42
CA SER A 42 14.71 -16.94 -48.16
C SER A 42 13.19 -16.89 -48.17
N GLY A 43 12.61 -17.36 -49.27
CA GLY A 43 11.20 -17.21 -49.58
C GLY A 43 10.32 -18.06 -48.66
N PHE A 44 9.84 -17.47 -47.57
CA PHE A 44 8.65 -17.94 -46.88
C PHE A 44 7.59 -16.85 -46.97
N ARG A 45 6.94 -16.74 -48.13
CA ARG A 45 5.77 -15.88 -48.31
C ARG A 45 4.68 -16.38 -47.37
N SER A 46 4.25 -15.51 -46.46
CA SER A 46 3.17 -15.72 -45.51
C SER A 46 1.88 -16.10 -46.24
N SER A 47 1.59 -17.40 -46.34
CA SER A 47 0.28 -17.89 -46.78
C SER A 47 -0.77 -17.46 -45.76
N GLN A 48 -1.80 -16.75 -46.22
CA GLN A 48 -2.93 -16.25 -45.43
C GLN A 48 -3.51 -17.30 -44.47
N CYS A 49 -3.80 -16.88 -43.24
CA CYS A 49 -4.21 -17.72 -42.11
C CYS A 49 -5.55 -18.45 -42.31
N LEU A 50 -6.29 -18.17 -43.39
CA LEU A 50 -7.47 -18.92 -43.83
C LEU A 50 -7.34 -19.27 -45.33
N GLY A 51 -6.42 -20.16 -45.66
CA GLY A 51 -6.35 -20.74 -47.00
C GLY A 51 -7.46 -21.77 -47.21
N PHE A 52 -8.46 -21.46 -48.05
CA PHE A 52 -9.51 -22.41 -48.46
C PHE A 52 -8.94 -23.59 -49.26
N ASN A 53 -7.88 -23.36 -50.02
CA ASN A 53 -7.23 -24.37 -50.83
C ASN A 53 -5.89 -24.77 -50.21
N LYS A 54 -5.76 -26.06 -49.86
CA LYS A 54 -4.51 -26.67 -49.40
C LYS A 54 -3.91 -27.44 -50.58
N TYR A 55 -2.63 -27.25 -50.84
CA TYR A 55 -1.93 -28.04 -51.85
C TYR A 55 -1.81 -29.50 -51.37
N TYR A 56 -2.41 -30.42 -52.12
CA TYR A 56 -2.22 -31.86 -51.97
C TYR A 56 -1.23 -32.32 -53.04
N PRO A 57 -0.16 -33.04 -52.69
CA PRO A 57 0.77 -33.57 -53.68
C PRO A 57 0.05 -34.62 -54.56
N PRO A 58 0.47 -34.80 -55.82
CA PRO A 58 -0.20 -35.71 -56.76
C PRO A 58 -0.21 -37.18 -56.29
N ASP A 59 0.74 -37.56 -55.44
CA ASP A 59 0.83 -38.91 -54.86
C ASP A 59 -0.08 -39.11 -53.63
N TYR A 60 -0.79 -38.07 -53.17
CA TYR A 60 -1.65 -38.13 -52.00
C TYR A 60 -2.99 -38.80 -52.32
N ASP A 61 -3.14 -40.04 -51.85
CA ASP A 61 -4.41 -40.75 -51.83
C ASP A 61 -5.15 -40.53 -50.49
N GLY A 62 -6.35 -39.95 -50.55
CA GLY A 62 -7.15 -39.60 -49.38
C GLY A 62 -7.59 -40.80 -48.56
N GLU A 63 -7.84 -41.95 -49.19
CA GLU A 63 -8.29 -43.17 -48.52
C GLU A 63 -7.16 -43.85 -47.74
N LYS A 64 -5.93 -43.84 -48.31
CA LYS A 64 -4.75 -44.44 -47.69
C LYS A 64 -4.14 -43.58 -46.59
N HIS A 65 -4.02 -42.27 -46.84
CA HIS A 65 -3.28 -41.39 -45.95
C HIS A 65 -4.13 -40.67 -44.90
N LYS A 66 -5.46 -40.58 -45.10
CA LYS A 66 -6.46 -39.92 -44.21
C LYS A 66 -6.25 -38.42 -43.98
N SER A 67 -5.02 -37.96 -43.77
CA SER A 67 -4.64 -36.55 -43.61
C SER A 67 -3.26 -36.25 -44.20
N LEU A 68 -3.05 -35.01 -44.65
CA LEU A 68 -1.77 -34.54 -45.17
C LEU A 68 -0.63 -34.64 -44.13
N ASN A 69 -0.96 -34.56 -42.84
CA ASN A 69 -0.01 -34.71 -41.75
C ASN A 69 0.49 -36.15 -41.64
N ALA A 70 -0.42 -37.13 -41.76
CA ALA A 70 -0.08 -38.55 -41.76
C ALA A 70 0.74 -38.94 -43.00
N TYR A 71 0.43 -38.39 -44.19
CA TYR A 71 1.27 -38.54 -45.40
C TYR A 71 2.72 -38.10 -45.17
N ARG A 72 2.93 -37.04 -44.38
CA ARG A 72 4.25 -36.49 -44.05
C ARG A 72 4.88 -37.11 -42.79
N GLY A 73 4.22 -38.08 -42.15
CA GLY A 73 4.67 -38.68 -40.88
C GLY A 73 4.74 -37.69 -39.71
N LYS A 74 4.01 -36.56 -39.77
CA LYS A 74 4.00 -35.53 -38.73
C LYS A 74 2.72 -35.59 -37.92
N HIS A 75 2.82 -35.37 -36.61
CA HIS A 75 1.64 -35.20 -35.77
C HIS A 75 1.02 -33.81 -35.97
N ALA A 76 -0.31 -33.70 -35.92
CA ALA A 76 -1.02 -32.44 -36.15
C ALA A 76 -0.65 -31.34 -35.12
N LEU A 77 -0.29 -31.72 -33.91
CA LEU A 77 0.13 -30.80 -32.84
C LEU A 77 1.64 -30.49 -32.87
N GLY A 78 2.40 -31.03 -33.83
CA GLY A 78 3.83 -30.78 -34.00
C GLY A 78 4.65 -31.02 -32.74
N ASP A 79 5.57 -30.10 -32.43
CA ASP A 79 6.49 -30.19 -31.29
C ASP A 79 5.80 -30.28 -29.92
N ARG A 80 4.54 -29.84 -29.82
CA ARG A 80 3.77 -29.94 -28.57
C ARG A 80 3.46 -31.40 -28.20
N ALA A 81 3.41 -32.28 -29.21
CA ALA A 81 3.14 -33.70 -29.05
C ALA A 81 4.41 -34.56 -28.92
N ARG A 82 5.60 -33.97 -28.78
CA ARG A 82 6.87 -34.73 -28.65
C ARG A 82 6.93 -35.70 -27.47
N LYS A 83 6.05 -35.56 -26.47
CA LYS A 83 5.95 -36.44 -25.29
C LYS A 83 4.61 -37.19 -25.22
N LEU A 84 3.90 -37.30 -26.34
CA LEU A 84 2.56 -37.90 -26.38
C LEU A 84 2.59 -39.39 -26.02
N ASP A 85 3.68 -40.10 -26.31
CA ASP A 85 3.87 -41.52 -25.91
C ASP A 85 3.80 -41.71 -24.39
N LYS A 86 4.14 -40.67 -23.63
CA LYS A 86 4.06 -40.64 -22.16
C LYS A 86 2.73 -40.09 -21.63
N GLY A 87 1.78 -39.80 -22.53
CA GLY A 87 0.51 -39.14 -22.22
C GLY A 87 0.64 -37.67 -21.83
N ILE A 88 1.76 -37.02 -22.19
CA ILE A 88 2.06 -35.64 -21.82
C ILE A 88 1.93 -34.73 -23.04
N LEU A 89 1.03 -33.75 -22.95
CA LEU A 89 0.85 -32.73 -23.99
C LEU A 89 1.37 -31.37 -23.49
N ILE A 90 2.24 -30.74 -24.26
CA ILE A 90 2.74 -29.40 -23.90
C ILE A 90 1.67 -28.37 -24.25
N THR A 91 1.24 -27.59 -23.27
CA THR A 91 0.16 -26.59 -23.40
C THR A 91 0.56 -25.26 -22.79
N ARG A 92 0.07 -24.16 -23.38
CA ARG A 92 0.25 -22.83 -22.80
C ARG A 92 -0.78 -22.63 -21.70
N PHE A 93 -0.32 -22.53 -20.46
CA PHE A 93 -1.15 -22.43 -19.26
C PHE A 93 -0.94 -21.06 -18.62
N GLU A 94 -2.02 -20.38 -18.27
CA GLU A 94 -2.01 -19.13 -17.51
C GLU A 94 -2.32 -19.46 -16.05
N LEU A 95 -1.57 -18.89 -15.11
CA LEU A 95 -1.80 -19.15 -13.69
C LEU A 95 -3.12 -18.51 -13.21
N PRO A 96 -4.02 -19.28 -12.58
CA PRO A 96 -5.32 -18.79 -12.13
C PRO A 96 -5.27 -17.96 -10.83
N PHE A 97 -4.21 -18.10 -10.03
CA PHE A 97 -4.04 -17.36 -8.77
C PHE A 97 -2.55 -17.09 -8.50
N ASN A 98 -2.29 -16.20 -7.53
CA ASN A 98 -0.94 -15.87 -7.08
C ASN A 98 -0.31 -17.04 -6.31
N ILE A 99 0.96 -17.36 -6.61
CA ILE A 99 1.69 -18.45 -5.95
C ILE A 99 3.06 -18.02 -5.46
N TRP A 100 3.52 -18.66 -4.39
CA TRP A 100 4.89 -18.61 -3.89
C TRP A 100 5.62 -19.89 -4.28
N CYS A 101 6.73 -19.76 -5.00
CA CYS A 101 7.52 -20.93 -5.40
C CYS A 101 8.19 -21.57 -4.16
N GLY A 102 8.08 -22.88 -4.00
CA GLY A 102 8.67 -23.58 -2.85
C GLY A 102 10.20 -23.66 -2.87
N THR A 103 10.84 -23.50 -4.04
CA THR A 103 12.31 -23.58 -4.18
C THR A 103 13.00 -22.24 -3.99
N CYS A 104 12.52 -21.18 -4.66
CA CYS A 104 13.15 -19.85 -4.60
C CYS A 104 12.42 -18.84 -3.71
N ASN A 105 11.26 -19.21 -3.14
CA ASN A 105 10.40 -18.34 -2.32
C ASN A 105 10.03 -17.00 -2.98
N ASN A 106 10.13 -16.91 -4.31
CA ASN A 106 9.69 -15.74 -5.06
C ASN A 106 8.20 -15.84 -5.40
N HIS A 107 7.54 -14.68 -5.44
CA HIS A 107 6.14 -14.54 -5.81
C HIS A 107 5.97 -14.59 -7.34
N ILE A 108 5.00 -15.37 -7.79
CA ILE A 108 4.57 -15.45 -9.19
C ILE A 108 3.12 -14.95 -9.25
N GLY A 109 2.92 -13.90 -10.04
CA GLY A 109 1.60 -13.30 -10.23
C GLY A 109 0.63 -14.20 -11.00
N MET A 110 -0.66 -13.98 -10.77
CA MET A 110 -1.77 -14.45 -11.59
C MET A 110 -1.58 -14.00 -13.05
N GLY A 111 -1.99 -14.85 -14.00
CA GLY A 111 -1.92 -14.56 -15.44
C GLY A 111 -0.56 -14.78 -16.09
N VAL A 112 0.49 -15.14 -15.34
CA VAL A 112 1.79 -15.49 -15.92
C VAL A 112 1.65 -16.77 -16.77
N ARG A 113 2.18 -16.71 -18.00
CA ARG A 113 2.07 -17.76 -19.02
C ARG A 113 3.24 -18.75 -18.95
N TYR A 114 2.93 -20.03 -18.85
CA TYR A 114 3.91 -21.13 -18.85
C TYR A 114 3.69 -22.12 -19.98
N ASN A 115 4.77 -22.75 -20.42
CA ASN A 115 4.71 -23.98 -21.21
C ASN A 115 4.57 -25.15 -20.23
N ALA A 116 3.33 -25.54 -19.96
CA ALA A 116 2.99 -26.59 -19.01
C ALA A 116 2.97 -27.97 -19.67
N GLU A 117 3.39 -28.98 -18.91
CA GLU A 117 3.20 -30.38 -19.26
C GLU A 117 1.85 -30.84 -18.72
N LYS A 118 0.86 -30.98 -19.59
CA LYS A 118 -0.49 -31.46 -19.25
C LYS A 118 -0.50 -32.98 -19.26
N LYS A 119 -0.86 -33.59 -18.12
CA LYS A 119 -1.03 -35.03 -17.95
C LYS A 119 -2.42 -35.33 -17.38
N LYS A 120 -3.08 -36.39 -17.84
CA LYS A 120 -4.30 -36.93 -17.21
C LYS A 120 -3.88 -37.82 -16.04
N VAL A 121 -4.27 -37.47 -14.81
CA VAL A 121 -3.88 -38.21 -13.59
C VAL A 121 -5.01 -39.10 -13.10
N GLY A 122 -6.26 -38.63 -13.16
CA GLY A 122 -7.41 -39.35 -12.65
C GLY A 122 -8.72 -38.94 -13.31
N MET A 123 -9.83 -39.44 -12.76
CA MET A 123 -11.20 -39.13 -13.17
C MET A 123 -12.01 -38.83 -11.91
N TYR A 124 -12.76 -37.72 -11.92
CA TYR A 124 -13.81 -37.43 -10.96
C TYR A 124 -15.15 -37.75 -11.62
N TYR A 125 -15.73 -38.92 -11.28
CA TYR A 125 -16.83 -39.53 -12.03
C TYR A 125 -16.51 -39.63 -13.53
N SER A 126 -17.15 -38.82 -14.37
CA SER A 126 -16.91 -38.74 -15.83
C SER A 126 -15.87 -37.68 -16.23
N THR A 127 -15.49 -36.75 -15.33
CA THR A 127 -14.66 -35.58 -15.66
C THR A 127 -13.17 -35.86 -15.41
N PRO A 128 -12.26 -35.59 -16.36
CA PRO A 128 -10.82 -35.79 -16.17
C PRO A 128 -10.18 -34.79 -15.24
N ILE A 129 -9.36 -35.31 -14.33
CA ILE A 129 -8.44 -34.54 -13.51
C ILE A 129 -7.13 -34.41 -14.30
N TYR A 130 -6.80 -33.19 -14.66
CA TYR A 130 -5.55 -32.84 -15.31
C TYR A 130 -4.55 -32.30 -14.29
N SER A 131 -3.32 -32.75 -14.44
CA SER A 131 -2.14 -32.19 -13.78
C SER A 131 -1.37 -31.34 -14.79
N PHE A 132 -1.00 -30.14 -14.36
CA PHE A 132 -0.18 -29.19 -15.08
C PHE A 132 1.14 -29.04 -14.34
N ARG A 133 2.21 -29.59 -14.93
CA ARG A 133 3.55 -29.44 -14.40
C ARG A 133 4.25 -28.27 -15.10
N CYS A 134 4.64 -27.27 -14.34
CA CYS A 134 5.23 -26.02 -14.83
C CYS A 134 6.63 -25.83 -14.24
N LYS A 135 7.54 -25.24 -15.02
CA LYS A 135 8.87 -24.82 -14.55
C LYS A 135 8.80 -23.36 -14.11
N CYS A 136 9.38 -23.03 -12.95
CA CYS A 136 9.49 -21.64 -12.51
C CYS A 136 10.32 -20.81 -13.51
N HIS A 137 10.03 -19.51 -13.62
CA HIS A 137 10.80 -18.62 -14.50
C HIS A 137 12.09 -18.09 -13.85
N LEU A 138 12.16 -18.02 -12.51
CA LEU A 138 13.36 -17.58 -11.78
C LEU A 138 14.28 -18.73 -11.37
N CYS A 139 13.80 -19.98 -11.32
CA CYS A 139 14.59 -21.12 -10.88
C CYS A 139 14.26 -22.40 -11.67
N ASP A 140 15.08 -23.43 -11.52
CA ASP A 140 14.85 -24.74 -12.15
C ASP A 140 13.85 -25.63 -11.41
N GLY A 141 13.18 -25.09 -10.38
CA GLY A 141 12.13 -25.77 -9.64
C GLY A 141 10.89 -26.03 -10.49
N TRP A 142 10.30 -27.21 -10.29
CA TRP A 142 9.02 -27.61 -10.89
C TRP A 142 7.93 -27.57 -9.85
N PHE A 143 6.76 -27.10 -10.26
CA PHE A 143 5.55 -27.15 -9.44
C PHE A 143 4.40 -27.78 -10.23
N GLU A 144 3.48 -28.39 -9.49
CA GLU A 144 2.36 -29.14 -10.04
C GLU A 144 1.03 -28.56 -9.54
N ILE A 145 0.15 -28.26 -10.48
CA ILE A 145 -1.21 -27.78 -10.23
C ILE A 145 -2.19 -28.79 -10.81
N GLN A 146 -3.18 -29.19 -10.04
CA GLN A 146 -4.25 -30.08 -10.47
C GLN A 146 -5.59 -29.36 -10.55
N THR A 147 -6.47 -29.84 -11.42
CA THR A 147 -7.87 -29.41 -11.49
C THR A 147 -8.72 -30.20 -10.50
N ASP A 148 -9.55 -29.52 -9.72
CA ASP A 148 -10.54 -30.12 -8.83
C ASP A 148 -11.97 -29.87 -9.35
N PRO A 149 -12.58 -30.83 -10.06
CA PRO A 149 -13.94 -30.65 -10.58
C PRO A 149 -15.00 -30.48 -9.50
N LYS A 150 -14.79 -31.03 -8.28
CA LYS A 150 -15.74 -30.93 -7.16
C LYS A 150 -15.98 -29.48 -6.71
N ASN A 151 -14.90 -28.71 -6.60
CA ASN A 151 -14.93 -27.33 -6.11
C ASN A 151 -14.72 -26.32 -7.26
N THR A 152 -14.71 -26.78 -8.52
CA THR A 152 -14.45 -25.97 -9.72
C THR A 152 -13.18 -25.10 -9.63
N ARG A 153 -12.15 -25.59 -8.94
CA ARG A 153 -10.93 -24.82 -8.65
C ARG A 153 -9.67 -25.56 -9.08
N TYR A 154 -8.57 -24.83 -9.15
CA TYR A 154 -7.25 -25.42 -9.28
C TYR A 154 -6.61 -25.52 -7.89
N VAL A 155 -5.87 -26.59 -7.63
CA VAL A 155 -5.15 -26.80 -6.36
C VAL A 155 -3.68 -27.09 -6.64
N VAL A 156 -2.81 -26.46 -5.86
CA VAL A 156 -1.37 -26.73 -5.90
C VAL A 156 -1.11 -28.03 -5.14
N VAL A 157 -0.55 -29.02 -5.82
CA VAL A 157 -0.22 -30.32 -5.20
C VAL A 157 1.22 -30.34 -4.70
N SER A 158 2.15 -29.77 -5.46
CA SER A 158 3.57 -29.78 -5.09
C SER A 158 4.34 -28.58 -5.64
N GLY A 159 5.43 -28.22 -4.97
CA GLY A 159 6.44 -27.26 -5.45
C GLY A 159 6.07 -25.78 -5.36
N ALA A 160 4.85 -25.44 -4.91
CA ALA A 160 4.43 -24.08 -4.64
C ALA A 160 3.41 -24.01 -3.51
N ARG A 161 3.21 -22.81 -2.96
CA ARG A 161 2.15 -22.48 -2.01
C ARG A 161 1.24 -21.43 -2.65
N GLN A 162 -0.07 -21.62 -2.55
CA GLN A 162 -1.03 -20.60 -2.97
C GLN A 162 -0.94 -19.41 -2.01
N LYS A 163 -1.03 -18.19 -2.55
CA LYS A 163 -1.21 -17.00 -1.73
C LYS A 163 -2.68 -16.86 -1.40
N ASP A 164 -3.01 -16.75 -0.12
CA ASP A 164 -4.36 -16.45 0.33
C ASP A 164 -4.60 -14.94 0.16
N GLU A 165 -5.60 -14.58 -0.64
CA GLU A 165 -6.00 -13.19 -0.89
C GLU A 165 -7.18 -12.76 -0.02
N GLU A 166 -7.97 -13.74 0.43
CA GLU A 166 -9.09 -13.51 1.34
C GLU A 166 -8.54 -13.38 2.76
N TRP A 167 -8.38 -12.13 3.21
CA TRP A 167 -8.13 -11.86 4.62
C TRP A 167 -9.41 -12.18 5.39
N ASN A 168 -9.47 -13.35 6.03
CA ASN A 168 -10.52 -13.64 6.98
C ASN A 168 -10.17 -12.99 8.34
N PRO A 169 -10.86 -11.91 8.75
CA PRO A 169 -10.59 -11.26 10.04
C PRO A 169 -10.82 -12.19 11.23
N GLU A 170 -11.71 -13.19 11.11
CA GLU A 170 -12.03 -14.15 12.17
C GLU A 170 -10.89 -15.16 12.42
N GLU A 171 -10.19 -15.59 11.37
CA GLU A 171 -9.11 -16.60 11.48
C GLU A 171 -7.76 -15.99 11.88
N ASN A 172 -7.50 -14.72 11.51
CA ASN A 172 -6.20 -14.06 11.71
C ASN A 172 -6.15 -13.12 12.93
N GLY A 173 -7.10 -13.23 13.86
CA GLY A 173 -7.08 -12.48 15.12
C GLY A 173 -7.32 -10.98 14.97
N GLY A 174 -7.95 -10.55 13.87
CA GLY A 174 -8.48 -9.22 13.79
C GLY A 174 -9.66 -9.12 14.74
N PHE A 175 -9.67 -8.12 15.62
CA PHE A 175 -10.89 -7.77 16.33
C PHE A 175 -11.93 -7.40 15.28
N ALA A 176 -12.93 -8.27 15.07
CA ALA A 176 -14.12 -7.88 14.37
C ALA A 176 -14.61 -6.61 15.09
N ILE A 177 -14.82 -5.54 14.33
CA ILE A 177 -15.51 -4.34 14.82
C ILE A 177 -16.98 -4.73 14.97
N HIS A 178 -17.25 -5.72 15.82
CA HIS A 178 -18.55 -5.97 16.36
C HIS A 178 -18.74 -4.95 17.47
N ASP A 179 -19.90 -4.31 17.43
CA ASP A 179 -20.39 -3.50 18.54
C ASP A 179 -20.14 -4.26 19.85
N THR A 180 -19.63 -3.57 20.85
CA THR A 180 -19.29 -4.10 22.18
C THR A 180 -20.49 -4.68 22.94
N GLU A 181 -21.67 -4.72 22.32
CA GLU A 181 -22.88 -5.36 22.81
C GLU A 181 -22.86 -6.88 22.56
N ASN A 182 -22.10 -7.55 23.41
CA ASN A 182 -22.29 -8.93 23.86
C ASN A 182 -22.76 -9.95 22.80
N ASN A 183 -21.80 -10.71 22.27
CA ASN A 183 -22.00 -11.88 21.41
C ASN A 183 -22.70 -13.07 22.12
N SER A 184 -23.21 -12.89 23.35
CA SER A 184 -23.95 -13.93 24.09
C SER A 184 -25.45 -13.95 23.78
N ALA A 185 -25.95 -13.06 22.91
CA ALA A 185 -27.36 -12.94 22.54
C ALA A 185 -27.69 -13.49 21.13
N THR A 186 -26.74 -14.15 20.46
CA THR A 186 -26.90 -14.63 19.08
C THR A 186 -27.32 -16.11 19.01
N THR A 187 -28.31 -16.52 19.82
CA THR A 187 -28.97 -17.83 19.69
C THR A 187 -30.42 -17.71 19.25
N ASP A 188 -31.09 -16.58 19.52
CA ASP A 188 -32.48 -16.36 19.11
C ASP A 188 -32.55 -15.62 17.76
N PRO A 189 -33.13 -16.22 16.70
CA PRO A 189 -33.30 -15.55 15.41
C PRO A 189 -34.15 -14.27 15.51
N LEU A 190 -35.02 -14.12 16.51
CA LEU A 190 -35.85 -12.92 16.68
C LEU A 190 -35.03 -11.70 17.10
N ILE A 191 -34.06 -11.86 18.00
CA ILE A 191 -33.19 -10.76 18.45
C ILE A 191 -32.30 -10.27 17.29
N ALA A 192 -31.80 -11.19 16.48
CA ALA A 192 -31.03 -10.84 15.27
C ALA A 192 -31.89 -10.06 14.26
N LEU A 193 -33.15 -10.47 14.09
CA LEU A 193 -34.10 -9.75 13.24
C LEU A 193 -34.40 -8.36 13.79
N GLU A 194 -34.69 -8.22 15.09
CA GLU A 194 -34.94 -6.92 15.74
C GLU A 194 -33.78 -5.97 15.53
N LYS A 195 -32.53 -6.38 15.82
CA LYS A 195 -31.32 -5.60 15.55
C LYS A 195 -31.21 -5.18 14.08
N SER A 196 -31.45 -6.10 13.15
CA SER A 196 -31.40 -5.77 11.72
C SER A 196 -32.48 -4.76 11.33
N THR A 197 -33.70 -4.88 11.89
CA THR A 197 -34.80 -3.96 11.61
C THR A 197 -34.56 -2.59 12.24
N ASP A 198 -33.98 -2.51 13.43
CA ASP A 198 -33.67 -1.25 14.10
C ASP A 198 -32.51 -0.53 13.43
N ALA A 199 -31.48 -1.27 12.98
CA ALA A 199 -30.44 -0.73 12.11
C ALA A 199 -31.05 -0.16 10.82
N HIS A 200 -31.99 -0.87 10.19
CA HIS A 200 -32.67 -0.41 8.99
C HIS A 200 -33.53 0.84 9.26
N LYS A 201 -34.27 0.89 10.38
CA LYS A 201 -35.05 2.08 10.79
C LYS A 201 -34.15 3.27 11.08
N HIS A 202 -33.01 3.05 11.74
CA HIS A 202 -32.05 4.11 12.03
C HIS A 202 -31.42 4.66 10.74
N LEU A 203 -31.06 3.77 9.82
CA LEU A 203 -30.60 4.16 8.48
C LEU A 203 -31.66 5.03 7.77
N THR A 204 -32.92 4.57 7.70
CA THR A 204 -33.96 5.28 6.95
C THR A 204 -34.40 6.59 7.60
N ASN A 205 -34.58 6.60 8.93
CA ASN A 205 -35.23 7.72 9.61
C ASN A 205 -34.22 8.77 10.10
N VAL A 206 -32.96 8.40 10.27
CA VAL A 206 -31.93 9.30 10.80
C VAL A 206 -30.84 9.58 9.77
N GLN A 207 -30.23 8.53 9.20
CA GLN A 207 -29.06 8.71 8.35
C GLN A 207 -29.43 9.29 6.98
N ILE A 208 -30.46 8.77 6.31
CA ILE A 208 -30.92 9.28 5.01
C ILE A 208 -31.31 10.76 5.07
N PRO A 209 -32.24 11.21 5.94
CA PRO A 209 -32.64 12.62 5.97
C PRO A 209 -31.50 13.55 6.39
N ARG A 210 -30.56 13.05 7.21
CA ARG A 210 -29.34 13.81 7.52
C ARG A 210 -28.48 14.00 6.27
N LEU A 211 -28.28 12.96 5.47
CA LEU A 211 -27.51 13.07 4.22
C LEU A 211 -28.21 13.99 3.21
N GLU A 212 -29.53 13.88 3.07
CA GLU A 212 -30.34 14.78 2.25
C GLU A 212 -30.18 16.24 2.72
N SER A 213 -30.26 16.51 4.03
CA SER A 213 -30.08 17.88 4.55
C SER A 213 -28.68 18.45 4.24
N LEU A 214 -27.64 17.62 4.26
CA LEU A 214 -26.27 18.02 3.92
C LEU A 214 -26.12 18.25 2.42
N GLN A 215 -26.79 17.44 1.60
CA GLN A 215 -26.82 17.58 0.17
C GLN A 215 -27.56 18.86 -0.24
N ASP A 216 -28.71 19.16 0.37
CA ASP A 216 -29.47 20.40 0.15
C ASP A 216 -28.64 21.64 0.49
N LEU A 217 -27.91 21.61 1.63
CA LEU A 217 -27.00 22.69 1.99
C LEU A 217 -25.86 22.84 0.99
N SER A 218 -25.27 21.73 0.54
CA SER A 218 -24.22 21.72 -0.48
C SER A 218 -24.72 22.31 -1.79
N ASP A 219 -25.89 21.89 -2.27
CA ASP A 219 -26.50 22.36 -3.51
C ASP A 219 -26.84 23.85 -3.41
N HIS A 220 -27.39 24.30 -2.28
CA HIS A 220 -27.61 25.71 -2.01
C HIS A 220 -26.32 26.56 -2.15
N TYR A 221 -25.19 26.09 -1.60
CA TYR A 221 -23.91 26.79 -1.76
C TYR A 221 -23.32 26.67 -3.17
N ASN A 222 -23.58 25.57 -3.87
CA ASN A 222 -23.07 25.30 -5.22
C ASN A 222 -23.91 25.93 -6.34
N ASN A 223 -25.12 26.43 -6.06
CA ASN A 223 -25.99 27.08 -7.03
C ASN A 223 -25.35 28.34 -7.66
N ASP A 224 -24.52 29.08 -6.91
CA ASP A 224 -23.71 30.19 -7.45
C ASP A 224 -22.27 30.15 -6.90
N PRO A 225 -21.39 29.35 -7.53
CA PRO A 225 -20.00 29.22 -7.09
C PRO A 225 -19.20 30.51 -7.32
N TYR A 226 -19.61 31.33 -8.29
CA TYR A 226 -18.92 32.57 -8.60
C TYR A 226 -19.15 33.63 -7.53
N ALA A 227 -20.40 33.88 -7.12
CA ALA A 227 -20.69 34.83 -6.05
C ALA A 227 -20.07 34.40 -4.72
N ARG A 228 -20.14 33.11 -4.37
CA ARG A 228 -19.55 32.61 -3.12
C ARG A 228 -18.04 32.77 -3.11
N SER A 229 -17.37 32.43 -4.22
CA SER A 229 -15.93 32.64 -4.35
C SER A 229 -15.53 34.12 -4.39
N ALA A 230 -16.38 35.01 -4.92
CA ALA A 230 -16.16 36.45 -4.88
C ALA A 230 -16.19 37.02 -3.45
N ILE A 231 -17.14 36.57 -2.62
CA ILE A 231 -17.23 36.94 -1.20
C ILE A 231 -15.97 36.49 -0.46
N VAL A 232 -15.55 35.23 -0.65
CA VAL A 232 -14.34 34.67 -0.04
C VAL A 232 -13.09 35.43 -0.47
N ARG A 233 -12.93 35.73 -1.77
CA ARG A 233 -11.81 36.56 -2.26
C ARG A 233 -11.82 37.97 -1.67
N LYS A 234 -13.01 38.57 -1.48
CA LYS A 234 -13.14 39.90 -0.86
C LYS A 234 -12.66 39.88 0.59
N HIS A 235 -13.02 38.83 1.34
CA HIS A 235 -12.56 38.61 2.72
C HIS A 235 -11.02 38.48 2.78
N PHE A 236 -10.45 37.56 2.02
CA PHE A 236 -9.00 37.36 1.99
C PHE A 236 -8.23 38.60 1.53
N ARG A 237 -8.78 39.39 0.61
CA ARG A 237 -8.18 40.67 0.20
C ARG A 237 -8.22 41.72 1.30
N ALA A 238 -9.25 41.71 2.16
CA ALA A 238 -9.34 42.60 3.31
C ALA A 238 -8.34 42.16 4.39
N GLU A 239 -8.33 40.88 4.74
CA GLU A 239 -7.36 40.31 5.70
C GLU A 239 -5.92 40.51 5.25
N LYS A 240 -5.60 40.24 3.97
CA LYS A 240 -4.25 40.47 3.43
C LYS A 240 -3.83 41.94 3.50
N ARG A 241 -4.76 42.89 3.36
CA ARG A 241 -4.47 44.32 3.51
C ARG A 241 -4.15 44.67 4.96
N VAL A 242 -4.95 44.16 5.90
CA VAL A 242 -4.71 44.33 7.34
C VAL A 242 -3.37 43.72 7.75
N GLU A 243 -3.11 42.47 7.33
CA GLU A 243 -1.88 41.75 7.62
C GLU A 243 -0.64 42.42 6.99
N ALA A 244 -0.75 42.92 5.75
CA ALA A 244 0.35 43.64 5.10
C ALA A 244 0.64 44.98 5.79
N ALA A 245 -0.39 45.69 6.28
CA ALA A 245 -0.20 46.91 7.06
C ALA A 245 0.51 46.61 8.38
N LYS A 246 0.08 45.58 9.12
CA LYS A 246 0.74 45.11 10.35
C LYS A 246 2.21 44.76 10.10
N ARG A 247 2.51 43.98 9.05
CA ARG A 247 3.90 43.65 8.69
C ARG A 247 4.74 44.87 8.34
N ALA A 248 4.19 45.84 7.62
CA ALA A 248 4.91 47.07 7.29
C ALA A 248 5.23 47.91 8.53
N ASP A 249 4.30 47.98 9.49
CA ASP A 249 4.52 48.63 10.78
C ASP A 249 5.59 47.91 11.61
N ASP A 250 5.54 46.57 11.65
CA ASP A 250 6.53 45.72 12.30
C ASP A 250 7.93 45.88 11.70
N ASP A 251 8.05 45.84 10.37
CA ASP A 251 9.33 45.99 9.66
C ASP A 251 9.93 47.38 9.89
N ARG A 252 9.09 48.42 9.99
CA ARG A 252 9.52 49.77 10.36
C ARG A 252 10.10 49.81 11.78
N ILE A 253 9.48 49.14 12.74
CA ILE A 253 9.98 49.04 14.12
C ILE A 253 11.30 48.26 14.11
N LYS A 254 11.35 47.10 13.44
CA LYS A 254 12.57 46.28 13.33
C LYS A 254 13.73 47.05 12.73
N GLY A 255 13.50 47.78 11.63
CA GLY A 255 14.52 48.59 10.98
C GLY A 255 15.03 49.75 11.85
N ARG A 256 14.14 50.43 12.60
CA ARG A 256 14.53 51.52 13.51
C ARG A 256 15.46 51.04 14.63
N TYR A 257 15.22 49.84 15.17
CA TYR A 257 15.96 49.32 16.32
C TYR A 257 16.99 48.23 15.97
N GLY A 258 17.15 47.88 14.69
CA GLY A 258 18.07 46.83 14.23
C GLY A 258 17.72 45.43 14.74
N LEU A 259 16.43 45.14 14.98
CA LEU A 259 15.97 43.85 15.48
C LEU A 259 16.06 42.77 14.38
N PRO A 260 16.32 41.50 14.73
CA PRO A 260 16.40 40.42 13.74
C PRO A 260 15.04 40.16 13.09
N GLU A 261 15.05 39.85 11.79
CA GLU A 261 13.83 39.61 10.99
C GLU A 261 12.95 38.48 11.56
N THR A 262 13.58 37.47 12.16
CA THR A 262 12.94 36.29 12.76
C THR A 262 12.16 36.59 14.03
N LEU A 263 12.34 37.76 14.64
CA LEU A 263 11.61 38.15 15.83
C LEU A 263 10.16 38.50 15.47
N LYS A 264 9.20 37.75 16.02
CA LYS A 264 7.78 38.06 15.90
C LYS A 264 7.41 39.11 16.93
N LEU A 265 6.83 40.22 16.49
CA LEU A 265 6.29 41.25 17.37
C LEU A 265 4.87 40.83 17.77
N VAL A 266 4.53 41.04 19.03
CA VAL A 266 3.19 40.77 19.57
C VAL A 266 2.30 41.96 19.23
N GLU A 267 1.02 41.70 18.96
CA GLU A 267 0.05 42.78 18.73
C GLU A 267 -0.08 43.68 19.97
N ASP A 268 -0.18 44.98 19.75
CA ASP A 268 -0.25 45.98 20.82
C ASP A 268 -1.67 46.01 21.43
N SER A 269 -1.95 45.06 22.33
CA SER A 269 -3.17 45.00 23.14
C SER A 269 -2.90 45.42 24.58
N ASP A 270 -3.92 45.92 25.28
CA ASP A 270 -3.78 46.31 26.69
C ASP A 270 -3.41 45.13 27.59
N GLU A 271 -3.85 43.92 27.24
CA GLU A 271 -3.45 42.67 27.88
C GLU A 271 -1.95 42.38 27.66
N ALA A 272 -1.48 42.44 26.42
CA ALA A 272 -0.07 42.22 26.09
C ALA A 272 0.86 43.25 26.76
N ARG A 273 0.41 44.50 26.91
CA ARG A 273 1.15 45.54 27.66
C ARG A 273 1.30 45.21 29.14
N ASN A 274 0.23 44.70 29.76
CA ASN A 274 0.24 44.33 31.17
C ASN A 274 1.15 43.11 31.41
N GLU A 275 1.02 42.08 30.57
CA GLU A 275 1.88 40.89 30.63
C GLU A 275 3.36 41.23 30.43
N ALA A 276 3.68 42.06 29.44
CA ALA A 276 5.04 42.51 29.18
C ALA A 276 5.61 43.31 30.37
N ARG A 277 4.80 44.15 31.01
CA ARG A 277 5.20 44.90 32.22
C ARG A 277 5.49 43.97 33.38
N GLU A 278 4.63 42.99 33.64
CA GLU A 278 4.83 42.00 34.70
C GLU A 278 6.07 41.14 34.44
N GLU A 279 6.31 40.72 33.21
CA GLU A 279 7.49 39.94 32.82
C GLU A 279 8.78 40.76 32.95
N TRP A 280 8.74 42.05 32.59
CA TRP A 280 9.87 42.96 32.82
C TRP A 280 10.16 43.15 34.31
N GLU A 281 9.13 43.32 35.14
CA GLU A 281 9.29 43.42 36.59
C GLU A 281 9.86 42.13 37.20
N ARG A 282 9.39 40.95 36.75
CA ARG A 282 9.93 39.63 37.14
C ARG A 282 11.40 39.48 36.73
N GLY A 283 11.73 39.80 35.49
CA GLY A 283 13.11 39.73 34.98
C GLY A 283 14.07 40.64 35.73
N ARG A 284 13.64 41.85 36.10
CA ARG A 284 14.43 42.80 36.89
C ARG A 284 14.76 42.25 38.29
N ARG A 285 13.77 41.65 38.98
CA ARG A 285 13.98 41.01 40.28
C ARG A 285 14.95 39.84 40.19
N HIS A 286 14.79 38.99 39.18
CA HIS A 286 15.67 37.84 38.96
C HIS A 286 17.12 38.26 38.64
N LEU A 287 17.33 39.33 37.88
CA LEU A 287 18.67 39.87 37.60
C LEU A 287 19.35 40.42 38.87
N GLU A 288 18.58 41.10 39.72
CA GLU A 288 19.07 41.62 41.00
C GLU A 288 19.46 40.48 41.95
N GLU A 289 18.65 39.42 42.00
CA GLU A 289 18.96 38.19 42.73
C GLU A 289 20.25 37.53 42.18
N GLN A 290 20.37 37.33 40.87
CA GLN A 290 21.60 36.76 40.28
C GLN A 290 22.83 37.65 40.51
N SER A 291 22.68 38.97 40.46
CA SER A 291 23.75 39.93 40.75
C SER A 291 24.21 39.83 42.21
N SER A 292 23.28 39.74 43.15
CA SER A 292 23.59 39.55 44.57
C SER A 292 24.29 38.22 44.84
N ILE A 293 23.83 37.12 44.21
CA ILE A 293 24.48 35.81 44.27
C ILE A 293 25.89 35.87 43.66
N ARG A 294 26.07 36.53 42.51
CA ARG A 294 27.38 36.68 41.86
C ARG A 294 28.35 37.51 42.70
N LYS A 295 27.88 38.59 43.33
CA LYS A 295 28.66 39.40 44.28
C LYS A 295 29.05 38.59 45.52
N ALA A 296 28.15 37.79 46.08
CA ALA A 296 28.43 36.88 47.19
C ALA A 296 29.43 35.77 46.82
N ARG A 297 29.40 35.26 45.58
CA ARG A 297 30.39 34.30 45.06
C ARG A 297 31.77 34.94 44.83
N LEU A 298 31.82 36.18 44.32
CA LEU A 298 33.08 36.90 44.16
C LEU A 298 33.72 37.25 45.51
N SER A 299 32.92 37.66 46.51
CA SER A 299 33.42 37.95 47.85
C SER A 299 33.90 36.71 48.60
N SER A 300 33.34 35.53 48.30
CA SER A 300 33.80 34.24 48.85
C SER A 300 34.98 33.62 48.09
N SER A 301 35.28 34.07 46.87
CA SER A 301 36.46 33.64 46.09
C SER A 301 37.75 34.41 46.38
N ALA A 302 37.73 35.37 47.32
CA ALA A 302 38.95 35.88 47.94
C ALA A 302 39.55 34.77 48.82
N GLY A 303 40.27 33.84 48.19
CA GLY A 303 40.96 32.74 48.85
C GLY A 303 41.93 33.26 49.93
N PRO A 304 42.19 32.45 50.96
CA PRO A 304 42.92 32.89 52.15
C PRO A 304 44.33 33.35 51.79
N ASN A 305 44.71 34.53 52.28
CA ASN A 305 46.08 35.05 52.23
C ASN A 305 47.08 33.93 52.61
N PRO A 306 48.14 33.66 51.84
CA PRO A 306 49.10 32.59 52.13
C PRO A 306 49.79 32.77 53.50
N ALA A 307 49.79 33.99 54.05
CA ALA A 307 50.26 34.29 55.39
C ALA A 307 49.36 33.73 56.52
N ALA A 308 48.05 33.61 56.29
CA ALA A 308 47.11 33.06 57.29
C ALA A 308 47.25 31.53 57.42
N SER A 309 47.43 30.83 56.28
CA SER A 309 47.67 29.39 56.22
C SER A 309 48.99 28.97 56.90
N LEU A 310 50.03 29.80 56.80
CA LEU A 310 51.31 29.53 57.48
C LEU A 310 51.20 29.70 58.99
N ARG A 311 50.44 30.70 59.47
CA ARG A 311 50.22 30.94 60.91
C ARG A 311 49.43 29.79 61.56
N GLU A 312 48.44 29.25 60.86
CA GLU A 312 47.64 28.12 61.33
C GLU A 312 48.44 26.80 61.33
N ARG A 313 49.32 26.57 60.34
CA ARG A 313 50.27 25.43 60.37
C ARG A 313 51.33 25.54 61.47
N VAL A 314 51.87 26.73 61.71
CA VAL A 314 52.88 26.94 62.78
C VAL A 314 52.24 26.73 64.16
N LEU A 315 51.03 27.24 64.39
CA LEU A 315 50.31 27.02 65.66
C LEU A 315 49.90 25.55 65.84
N GLY A 316 49.48 24.86 64.77
CA GLY A 316 49.18 23.43 64.79
C GLY A 316 50.41 22.56 65.10
N ASN A 317 51.59 22.90 64.53
CA ASN A 317 52.83 22.19 64.81
C ASN A 317 53.36 22.44 66.23
N MET A 318 53.18 23.65 66.77
CA MET A 318 53.54 23.96 68.16
C MET A 318 52.64 23.24 69.18
N TYR A 319 51.36 23.04 68.86
CA TYR A 319 50.44 22.31 69.73
C TYR A 319 50.70 20.80 69.72
N ASN A 320 51.06 20.25 68.56
CA ASN A 320 51.44 18.84 68.43
C ASN A 320 52.78 18.50 69.11
N SER A 321 53.78 19.40 69.10
CA SER A 321 55.03 19.16 69.84
C SER A 321 54.81 19.07 71.36
N LYS A 322 53.96 19.95 71.92
CA LYS A 322 53.61 19.92 73.36
C LYS A 322 52.78 18.70 73.76
N LEU A 323 52.00 18.14 72.84
CA LEU A 323 51.27 16.88 73.05
C LEU A 323 52.18 15.66 72.95
N VAL A 324 53.20 15.67 72.10
CA VAL A 324 54.22 14.62 72.02
C VAL A 324 55.11 14.62 73.27
N GLU A 325 55.55 15.77 73.78
CA GLU A 325 56.30 15.85 75.05
C GLU A 325 55.49 15.36 76.26
N LYS A 326 54.18 15.66 76.32
CA LYS A 326 53.29 15.16 77.38
C LYS A 326 53.01 13.66 77.27
N ARG A 327 53.07 13.08 76.06
CA ARG A 327 52.84 11.65 75.83
C ARG A 327 54.11 10.81 76.11
N VAL A 328 55.31 11.35 75.87
CA VAL A 328 56.60 10.72 76.24
C VAL A 328 56.80 10.69 77.77
N ARG A 329 56.35 11.72 78.51
CA ARG A 329 56.42 11.71 79.99
C ARG A 329 55.42 10.76 80.67
N LYS A 330 54.43 10.23 79.95
CA LYS A 330 53.39 9.33 80.49
C LYS A 330 53.65 7.84 80.21
N LEU A 331 54.76 7.51 79.56
CA LEU A 331 55.18 6.15 79.23
C LEU A 331 56.70 6.00 79.39
N GLY A 332 57.18 5.64 80.59
CA GLY A 332 58.45 4.92 80.75
C GLY A 332 59.57 5.60 81.55
N VAL A 333 59.58 5.36 82.86
CA VAL A 333 60.83 5.19 83.63
C VAL A 333 61.15 3.69 83.61
N ARG A 334 62.14 3.31 82.82
CA ARG A 334 63.17 2.30 83.12
C ARG A 334 64.25 2.35 82.04
#